data_AF-C5CE36-F1
#
_entry.id   AF-C5CE36-F1
#
_cell.length_a   1.000
_cell.length_b   1.000
_cell.length_c   1.000
_cell.angle_alpha   90.00
_cell.angle_beta   90.00
_cell.angle_gamma   90.00
#
_symmetry.space_group_name_H-M   'P 1'
#
loop_
_entity.id
_entity.type
_entity.pdbx_description
1 polymer ?
#
loop_
_entity_poly.entity_id
_entity_poly.type
_entity_poly.pdbx_seq_one_letter_code
_entity_poly.pdbx_strand_id
1 'polypeptide(L)'
;MVYRIVFSILPILFMPKIGYSLGYSVFLAGLLFFGTVISKDVEWIPQLQGITLVLLYALLLLGYAKGASPSDYYMVLPLISIGYLFSGFEGLLLSKKTAAILFSALFWSAVAIGLSFIAYKKLGSPGIVMAVVLFFFIAMQDIKKILKKGEDSPI
;
A
#
# COMPACT_ATOMS: atom_id res chain seq x y z
N MET A 1 -9.29 -9.46 10.27
CA MET A 1 -10.20 -8.60 9.50
C MET A 1 -10.59 -7.30 10.22
N VAL A 2 -11.18 -7.36 11.43
CA VAL A 2 -11.74 -6.19 12.15
C VAL A 2 -10.76 -5.02 12.31
N TYR A 3 -9.52 -5.28 12.74
CA TYR A 3 -8.54 -4.20 12.92
C TYR A 3 -8.25 -3.45 11.61
N ARG A 4 -8.11 -4.13 10.47
CA ARG A 4 -7.88 -3.48 9.16
C ARG A 4 -9.05 -2.57 8.77
N ILE A 5 -10.28 -2.95 9.10
CA ILE A 5 -11.46 -2.10 8.87
C ILE A 5 -11.41 -0.85 9.73
N VAL A 6 -11.13 -0.99 11.03
CA VAL A 6 -10.96 0.16 11.93
C VAL A 6 -9.84 1.09 11.44
N PHE A 7 -8.67 0.53 11.12
CA PHE A 7 -7.51 1.28 10.63
C PHE A 7 -7.64 1.77 9.20
N SER A 8 -8.60 1.31 8.39
CA SER A 8 -8.85 1.87 7.06
C SER A 8 -9.75 3.10 7.11
N ILE A 9 -10.62 3.21 8.11
CA ILE A 9 -11.55 4.34 8.27
C ILE A 9 -10.94 5.45 9.14
N LEU A 10 -10.00 5.13 10.03
CA LEU A 10 -9.33 6.08 10.90
C LEU A 10 -8.74 7.34 10.21
N PRO A 11 -8.26 7.30 8.95
CA PRO A 11 -7.75 8.51 8.28
C PRO A 11 -8.78 9.63 8.21
N ILE A 12 -10.08 9.31 8.13
CA ILE A 12 -11.18 10.30 8.12
C ILE A 12 -11.17 11.16 9.39
N LEU A 13 -10.81 10.58 10.53
CA LEU A 13 -10.80 11.25 11.83
C LEU A 13 -9.46 11.94 12.12
N PHE A 14 -8.36 11.32 11.71
CA PHE A 14 -7.02 11.73 12.08
C PHE A 14 -6.42 12.77 11.12
N MET A 15 -6.54 12.55 9.80
CA MET A 15 -5.88 13.38 8.80
C MET A 15 -6.36 14.84 8.78
N PRO A 16 -7.66 15.15 9.01
CA PRO A 16 -8.09 16.54 9.13
C PRO A 16 -7.43 17.30 10.28
N LYS A 17 -7.12 16.62 11.40
CA LYS A 17 -6.46 17.23 12.57
C LYS A 17 -5.01 17.62 12.31
N ILE A 18 -4.37 17.02 11.32
CA ILE A 18 -2.98 17.29 10.93
C ILE A 18 -2.87 18.08 9.61
N GLY A 19 -3.98 18.69 9.15
CA GLY A 19 -3.98 19.69 8.07
C GLY A 19 -4.33 19.16 6.67
N TYR A 20 -4.78 17.92 6.52
CA TYR A 20 -5.34 17.44 5.25
C TYR A 20 -6.82 17.83 5.12
N SER A 21 -7.32 17.98 3.88
CA SER A 21 -8.75 18.20 3.68
C SER A 21 -9.58 16.96 4.03
N LEU A 22 -10.81 17.17 4.49
CA LEU A 22 -11.73 16.08 4.78
C LEU A 22 -11.99 15.21 3.54
N GLY A 23 -12.20 15.82 2.37
CA GLY A 23 -12.41 15.10 1.11
C GLY A 23 -11.24 14.19 0.73
N TYR A 24 -10.01 14.66 0.91
CA TYR A 24 -8.81 13.84 0.68
C TYR A 24 -8.72 12.66 1.66
N SER A 25 -9.05 12.91 2.92
CA SER A 25 -9.04 11.90 3.99
C SER A 25 -10.09 10.80 3.74
N VAL A 26 -11.30 11.19 3.30
CA VAL A 26 -12.38 10.27 2.89
C VAL A 26 -11.97 9.48 1.67
N PHE A 27 -11.35 10.10 0.68
CA PHE A 27 -10.85 9.41 -0.51
C PHE A 27 -9.84 8.31 -0.16
N LEU A 28 -8.83 8.61 0.64
CA LEU A 28 -7.83 7.61 1.06
C LEU A 28 -8.47 6.51 1.90
N ALA A 29 -9.30 6.87 2.88
CA ALA A 29 -10.00 5.89 3.70
C ALA A 29 -10.89 4.96 2.87
N GLY A 30 -11.55 5.50 1.82
CA GLY A 30 -12.31 4.71 0.87
C GLY A 30 -11.46 3.65 0.18
N LEU A 31 -10.30 4.02 -0.36
CA LEU A 31 -9.37 3.07 -0.99
C LEU A 31 -8.94 1.95 -0.05
N LEU A 32 -8.56 2.31 1.18
CA LEU A 32 -8.14 1.34 2.21
C LEU A 32 -9.30 0.44 2.64
N PHE A 33 -10.50 1.00 2.79
CA PHE A 33 -11.68 0.26 3.19
C PHE A 33 -12.08 -0.74 2.10
N PHE A 34 -12.20 -0.30 0.85
CA PHE A 34 -12.50 -1.17 -0.28
C PHE A 34 -11.45 -2.26 -0.43
N GLY A 35 -10.15 -1.93 -0.37
CA GLY A 35 -9.07 -2.92 -0.41
C GLY A 35 -9.17 -3.98 0.69
N THR A 36 -9.66 -3.61 1.87
CA THR A 36 -9.87 -4.54 2.99
C THR A 36 -11.09 -5.44 2.76
N VAL A 37 -12.19 -4.87 2.25
CA VAL A 37 -13.46 -5.57 2.05
C VAL A 37 -13.39 -6.59 0.91
N ILE A 38 -12.71 -6.26 -0.18
CA ILE A 38 -12.62 -7.15 -1.35
C ILE A 38 -11.57 -8.26 -1.19
N SER A 39 -10.64 -8.09 -0.24
CA SER A 39 -9.54 -9.03 -0.01
C SER A 39 -10.06 -10.35 0.58
N LYS A 40 -9.63 -11.48 -0.01
CA LYS A 40 -9.79 -12.79 0.62
C LYS A 40 -8.78 -12.95 1.75
N ASP A 41 -9.17 -13.63 2.83
CA ASP A 41 -8.28 -13.95 3.95
C ASP A 41 -7.30 -15.09 3.61
N VAL A 42 -6.37 -14.77 2.71
CA VAL A 42 -5.24 -15.62 2.35
C VAL A 42 -4.02 -15.14 3.13
N GLU A 43 -3.38 -16.00 3.93
CA GLU A 43 -2.42 -15.66 4.99
C GLU A 43 -1.47 -14.46 4.75
N TRP A 44 -0.87 -14.31 3.56
CA TRP A 44 0.08 -13.21 3.31
C TRP A 44 -0.59 -11.88 2.91
N ILE A 45 -1.80 -11.88 2.35
CA ILE A 45 -2.48 -10.63 1.94
C ILE A 45 -2.81 -9.74 3.15
N PRO A 46 -3.35 -10.27 4.27
CA PRO A 46 -3.49 -9.51 5.51
C PRO A 46 -2.19 -8.97 6.07
N GLN A 47 -1.08 -9.69 5.88
CA GLN A 47 0.25 -9.22 6.32
C GLN A 47 0.72 -8.05 5.46
N LEU A 48 0.60 -8.15 4.12
CA LEU A 48 0.91 -7.06 3.20
C LEU A 48 0.09 -5.81 3.53
N GLN A 49 -1.23 -5.96 3.65
CA GLN A 49 -2.12 -4.88 4.04
C GLN A 49 -1.76 -4.29 5.41
N GLY A 50 -1.45 -5.14 6.40
CA GLY A 50 -1.00 -4.69 7.71
C GLY A 50 0.25 -3.81 7.63
N ILE A 51 1.27 -4.26 6.90
CA ILE A 51 2.52 -3.50 6.70
C ILE A 51 2.25 -2.19 5.97
N THR A 52 1.39 -2.19 4.93
CA THR A 52 1.04 -0.98 4.18
C THR A 52 0.29 0.04 5.03
N LEU A 53 -0.61 -0.41 5.93
CA LEU A 53 -1.26 0.48 6.91
C LEU A 53 -0.23 1.06 7.87
N VAL A 54 0.65 0.23 8.44
CA VAL A 54 1.73 0.69 9.32
C VAL A 54 2.59 1.73 8.61
N LEU A 55 2.97 1.49 7.35
CA LEU A 55 3.73 2.43 6.54
C LEU A 55 2.97 3.75 6.35
N LEU A 56 1.69 3.70 5.99
CA LEU A 56 0.87 4.90 5.79
C LEU A 56 0.79 5.73 7.08
N TYR A 57 0.53 5.10 8.23
CA TYR A 57 0.49 5.79 9.52
C TYR A 57 1.85 6.30 9.97
N ALA A 58 2.92 5.53 9.75
CA ALA A 58 4.27 5.96 10.05
C ALA A 58 4.64 7.22 9.24
N LEU A 59 4.29 7.27 7.94
CA LEU A 59 4.52 8.45 7.11
C LEU A 59 3.75 9.67 7.62
N LEU A 60 2.47 9.50 7.99
CA LEU A 60 1.65 10.58 8.54
C LEU A 60 2.19 11.09 9.89
N LEU A 61 2.46 10.19 10.84
CA LEU A 61 2.90 10.55 12.19
C LEU A 61 4.31 11.13 12.20
N LEU A 62 5.25 10.51 11.49
CA LEU A 62 6.62 11.01 11.40
C LEU A 62 6.70 12.30 10.58
N GLY A 63 5.89 12.41 9.52
CA GLY A 63 5.78 13.63 8.73
C GLY A 63 5.29 14.79 9.60
N TYR A 64 4.19 14.59 10.31
CA TYR A 64 3.64 15.58 11.24
C TYR A 64 4.64 15.95 12.35
N ALA A 65 5.27 14.96 13.00
CA ALA A 65 6.26 15.20 14.06
C ALA A 65 7.50 15.98 13.58
N LYS A 66 7.86 15.84 12.29
CA LYS A 66 8.97 16.59 11.67
C LYS A 66 8.54 17.92 11.06
N GLY A 67 7.28 18.35 11.26
CA GLY A 67 6.74 19.59 10.71
C GLY A 67 6.65 19.58 9.18
N ALA A 68 6.57 18.41 8.55
CA ALA A 68 6.38 18.32 7.11
C ALA A 68 4.98 18.80 6.72
N SER A 69 4.89 19.48 5.59
CA SER A 69 3.63 20.00 5.10
C SER A 69 2.77 18.85 4.52
N PRO A 70 1.42 18.93 4.59
CA PRO A 70 0.56 17.97 3.89
C PRO A 70 0.89 17.83 2.40
N SER A 71 1.33 18.92 1.77
CA SER A 71 1.79 18.96 0.38
C SER A 71 2.97 18.05 0.07
N ASP A 72 3.80 17.73 1.06
CA ASP A 72 4.94 16.85 0.85
C ASP A 72 4.53 15.41 0.54
N TYR A 73 3.31 15.03 0.94
CA TYR A 73 2.80 13.67 0.86
C TYR A 73 1.56 13.54 -0.03
N TYR A 74 1.11 14.62 -0.69
CA TYR A 74 -0.12 14.59 -1.50
C TYR A 74 -0.08 13.56 -2.61
N MET A 75 1.08 13.28 -3.20
CA MET A 75 1.24 12.20 -4.18
C MET A 75 1.57 10.85 -3.55
N VAL A 76 2.19 10.84 -2.37
CA VAL A 76 2.69 9.60 -1.76
C VAL A 76 1.56 8.80 -1.12
N LEU A 77 0.72 9.43 -0.29
CA LEU A 77 -0.35 8.73 0.43
C LEU A 77 -1.40 8.10 -0.50
N PRO A 78 -1.81 8.71 -1.63
CA PRO A 78 -2.70 8.07 -2.58
C PRO A 78 -2.03 6.90 -3.26
N LEU A 79 -0.75 6.98 -3.63
CA LEU A 79 -0.03 5.85 -4.21
C LEU A 79 0.04 4.67 -3.25
N ILE A 80 0.34 4.90 -1.96
CA ILE A 80 0.31 3.85 -0.93
C ILE A 80 -1.11 3.26 -0.79
N SER A 81 -2.14 4.10 -0.80
CA SER A 81 -3.54 3.67 -0.63
C SER A 81 -4.09 2.93 -1.86
N ILE A 82 -3.70 3.34 -3.06
CA ILE A 82 -4.00 2.65 -4.32
C ILE A 82 -3.26 1.30 -4.35
N GLY A 83 -2.01 1.26 -3.91
CA GLY A 83 -1.29 0.01 -3.70
C GLY A 83 -2.06 -0.92 -2.76
N TYR A 84 -2.49 -0.41 -1.61
CA TYR A 84 -3.31 -1.18 -0.69
C TYR A 84 -4.57 -1.76 -1.35
N LEU A 85 -5.28 -0.97 -2.16
CA LEU A 85 -6.43 -1.44 -2.93
C LEU A 85 -6.04 -2.57 -3.91
N PHE A 86 -4.91 -2.45 -4.61
CA PHE A 86 -4.42 -3.50 -5.51
C PHE A 86 -4.10 -4.80 -4.77
N SER A 87 -3.55 -4.76 -3.55
CA SER A 87 -3.38 -5.96 -2.73
C SER A 87 -4.72 -6.64 -2.39
N GLY A 88 -5.80 -5.84 -2.27
CA GLY A 88 -7.15 -6.37 -2.13
C GLY A 88 -7.61 -7.14 -3.36
N PHE A 89 -7.39 -6.57 -4.55
CA PHE A 89 -7.69 -7.22 -5.83
C PHE A 89 -6.82 -8.46 -6.09
N GLU A 90 -5.55 -8.45 -5.68
CA GLU A 90 -4.68 -9.63 -5.70
C GLU A 90 -5.31 -10.79 -4.91
N GLY A 91 -5.72 -10.53 -3.67
CA GLY A 91 -6.38 -11.53 -2.82
C GLY A 91 -7.71 -12.01 -3.42
N LEU A 92 -8.52 -11.11 -3.98
CA LEU A 92 -9.79 -11.45 -4.63
C LEU A 92 -9.60 -12.39 -5.81
N LEU A 93 -8.65 -12.06 -6.68
CA LEU A 93 -8.40 -12.68 -7.97
C LEU A 93 -7.29 -13.75 -7.93
N LEU A 94 -6.94 -14.23 -6.73
CA LEU A 94 -5.88 -15.22 -6.56
C LEU A 94 -6.08 -16.50 -7.40
N SER A 95 -7.34 -16.90 -7.63
CA SER A 95 -7.66 -18.04 -8.50
C SER A 95 -7.27 -17.82 -9.97
N LYS A 96 -7.18 -16.56 -10.41
CA LYS A 96 -6.75 -16.18 -11.76
C LYS A 96 -5.29 -15.71 -11.70
N LYS A 97 -4.34 -16.64 -11.81
CA LYS A 97 -2.89 -16.40 -11.65
C LYS A 97 -2.39 -15.14 -12.36
N THR A 98 -2.74 -14.94 -13.63
CA THR A 98 -2.31 -13.77 -14.42
C THR A 98 -2.81 -12.46 -13.83
N ALA A 99 -4.06 -12.42 -13.35
CA ALA A 99 -4.63 -11.24 -12.72
C ALA A 99 -3.99 -10.96 -11.35
N ALA A 100 -3.77 -12.00 -10.54
CA ALA A 100 -3.10 -11.87 -9.25
C ALA A 100 -1.67 -11.32 -9.39
N ILE A 101 -0.90 -11.84 -10.35
CA ILE A 101 0.45 -11.34 -10.66
C ILE A 101 0.42 -9.87 -11.10
N LEU A 102 -0.53 -9.51 -11.97
CA LEU A 102 -0.69 -8.12 -12.40
C LEU A 102 -0.98 -7.20 -11.21
N PHE A 103 -1.91 -7.56 -10.33
CA PHE A 103 -2.23 -6.74 -9.15
C PHE A 103 -1.11 -6.68 -8.12
N SER A 104 -0.36 -7.76 -7.91
CA SER A 104 0.86 -7.74 -7.08
C SER A 104 1.92 -6.80 -7.68
N ALA A 105 2.16 -6.86 -8.99
CA ALA A 105 3.09 -5.95 -9.67
C ALA A 105 2.64 -4.48 -9.57
N LEU A 106 1.35 -4.20 -9.73
CA LEU A 106 0.77 -2.87 -9.56
C LEU A 106 0.88 -2.37 -8.11
N PHE A 107 0.64 -3.24 -7.12
CA PHE A 107 0.83 -2.93 -5.70
C PHE A 107 2.26 -2.48 -5.42
N TRP A 108 3.25 -3.31 -5.77
CA TRP A 108 4.64 -2.99 -5.51
C TRP A 108 5.13 -1.78 -6.29
N SER A 109 4.65 -1.58 -7.51
CA SER A 109 4.96 -0.38 -8.30
C SER A 109 4.43 0.89 -7.63
N ALA A 110 3.18 0.87 -7.15
CA ALA A 110 2.58 2.02 -6.47
C ALA A 110 3.34 2.38 -5.18
N VAL A 111 3.69 1.36 -4.37
CA VAL A 111 4.49 1.55 -3.15
C VAL A 111 5.90 2.07 -3.47
N ALA A 112 6.56 1.49 -4.48
CA ALA A 112 7.89 1.89 -4.90
C ALA A 112 7.94 3.34 -5.39
N ILE A 113 7.00 3.75 -6.24
CA ILE A 113 6.91 5.13 -6.74
C ILE A 113 6.66 6.08 -5.58
N GLY A 114 5.71 5.76 -4.69
CA GLY A 114 5.39 6.58 -3.52
C GLY A 114 6.60 6.82 -2.61
N LEU A 115 7.34 5.75 -2.28
CA LEU A 115 8.54 5.89 -1.45
C LEU A 115 9.73 6.51 -2.21
N SER A 116 9.82 6.33 -3.52
CA SER A 116 10.86 6.97 -4.33
C SER A 116 10.76 8.49 -4.30
N PHE A 117 9.55 9.06 -4.26
CA PHE A 117 9.36 10.50 -4.08
C PHE A 117 9.92 11.01 -2.74
N ILE A 118 9.68 10.27 -1.65
CA ILE A 118 10.22 10.61 -0.33
C ILE A 118 11.74 10.46 -0.33
N ALA A 119 12.24 9.35 -0.86
CA ALA A 119 13.66 9.04 -0.91
C ALA A 119 14.42 10.09 -1.74
N TYR A 120 13.86 10.51 -2.87
CA TYR A 120 14.45 11.56 -3.70
C TYR A 120 14.60 12.89 -2.95
N LYS A 121 13.54 13.31 -2.22
CA LYS A 121 13.59 14.54 -1.41
C LYS A 121 14.66 14.51 -0.32
N LYS A 122 15.05 13.33 0.19
CA LYS A 122 15.97 13.18 1.32
C LYS A 122 17.39 12.78 0.93
N LEU A 123 17.52 11.95 -0.11
CA LEU A 123 18.76 11.29 -0.50
C LEU A 123 19.15 11.58 -1.96
N GLY A 124 18.33 12.31 -2.72
CA GLY A 124 18.56 12.57 -4.14
C GLY A 124 18.35 11.34 -5.03
N SER A 125 18.97 11.33 -6.22
CA SER A 125 18.86 10.23 -7.18
C SER A 125 19.30 8.85 -6.64
N PRO A 126 20.30 8.71 -5.74
CA PRO A 126 20.61 7.42 -5.11
C PRO A 126 19.45 6.83 -4.32
N GLY A 127 18.62 7.68 -3.70
CA GLY A 127 17.43 7.24 -2.96
C GLY A 127 16.39 6.57 -3.84
N ILE A 128 16.22 7.05 -5.08
CA ILE A 128 15.32 6.44 -6.06
C ILE A 128 15.85 5.05 -6.45
N VAL A 129 17.14 4.95 -6.79
CA VAL A 129 17.75 3.68 -7.20
C VAL A 129 17.60 2.63 -6.10
N MET A 130 17.88 3.01 -4.85
CA MET A 130 17.71 2.11 -3.70
C MET A 130 16.25 1.65 -3.54
N ALA A 131 15.28 2.56 -3.64
CA ALA A 131 13.86 2.21 -3.54
C ALA A 131 13.46 1.23 -4.64
N VAL A 132 13.79 1.53 -5.90
CA VAL A 132 13.45 0.67 -7.05
C VAL A 132 14.05 -0.73 -6.89
N VAL A 133 15.33 -0.83 -6.52
CA VAL A 133 16.01 -2.12 -6.36
C VAL A 133 15.38 -2.94 -5.23
N LEU A 134 15.12 -2.34 -4.07
CA LEU A 134 14.51 -3.04 -2.94
C LEU A 134 13.12 -3.56 -3.28
N PHE A 135 12.28 -2.71 -3.86
CA PHE A 135 10.92 -3.10 -4.21
C PHE A 135 10.85 -4.11 -5.36
N PHE A 136 11.81 -4.08 -6.29
CA PHE A 136 11.93 -5.11 -7.31
C PHE A 136 12.16 -6.49 -6.70
N PHE A 137 13.09 -6.62 -5.75
CA PHE A 137 13.34 -7.91 -5.08
C PHE A 137 12.14 -8.39 -4.28
N ILE A 138 11.46 -7.48 -3.57
CA ILE A 138 10.28 -7.84 -2.78
C ILE A 138 9.12 -8.27 -3.71
N ALA A 139 8.89 -7.56 -4.81
CA ALA A 139 7.89 -7.92 -5.80
C ALA A 139 8.15 -9.32 -6.39
N MET A 140 9.40 -9.63 -6.70
CA MET A 140 9.79 -10.95 -7.20
C MET A 140 9.53 -12.07 -6.17
N GLN A 141 9.75 -11.81 -4.88
CA GLN A 141 9.43 -12.78 -3.82
C GLN A 141 7.93 -13.00 -3.70
N ASP A 142 7.13 -11.95 -3.84
CA ASP A 142 5.68 -12.02 -3.75
C ASP A 142 5.06 -12.76 -4.93
N ILE A 143 5.49 -12.45 -6.16
CA ILE A 143 5.09 -13.18 -7.38
C ILE A 143 5.43 -14.67 -7.27
N LYS A 144 6.60 -15.03 -6.71
CA LYS A 144 6.97 -16.44 -6.46
C LYS A 144 5.98 -17.15 -5.53
N LYS A 145 5.42 -16.47 -4.53
CA LYS A 145 4.40 -17.06 -3.63
C LYS A 145 3.09 -17.34 -4.39
N ILE A 146 2.68 -16.41 -5.26
CA ILE A 146 1.48 -16.56 -6.10
C ILE A 146 1.65 -17.77 -7.05
N LEU A 147 2.83 -17.91 -7.67
CA LEU A 147 3.13 -19.02 -8.57
C LEU A 147 3.06 -20.37 -7.86
N LYS A 148 3.71 -20.50 -6.69
CA LYS A 148 3.72 -21.75 -5.90
C LYS A 148 2.32 -22.20 -5.49
N LYS A 149 1.49 -21.29 -4.95
CA LYS A 149 0.15 -21.67 -4.50
C LYS A 149 -0.77 -22.11 -5.63
N GLY A 150 -0.48 -21.65 -6.84
CA GLY A 150 -1.15 -22.09 -8.05
C GLY A 150 -0.79 -23.51 -8.50
N GLU A 151 0.29 -24.11 -8.01
CA GLU A 151 0.67 -25.51 -8.29
C GLU A 151 -0.02 -26.47 -7.32
N ASP A 152 -0.26 -26.05 -6.08
CA ASP A 152 -0.84 -26.87 -5.00
C ASP A 152 -2.39 -26.93 -5.00
N SER A 153 -3.05 -26.20 -5.90
CA SER A 153 -4.52 -26.22 -6.02
C SER A 153 -4.89 -26.91 -7.35
N PRO A 154 -5.31 -28.19 -7.34
CA PRO A 154 -5.85 -28.80 -8.54
C PRO A 154 -7.13 -28.06 -8.92
N ILE A 155 -7.18 -27.62 -10.18
CA ILE A 155 -8.41 -27.18 -10.85
C ILE A 155 -9.35 -28.38 -10.92
#